data_AF-A0A7C4R0H8-F1
#
_entry.id   AF-A0A7C4R0H8-F1
#
_cell.length_a   1.000
_cell.length_b   1.000
_cell.length_c   1.000
_cell.angle_alpha   90.00
_cell.angle_beta   90.00
_cell.angle_gamma   90.00
#
_symmetry.space_group_name_H-M   'P 1'
#
loop_
_entity.id
_entity.type
_entity.pdbx_description
1 polymer ?
#
loop_
_entity_poly.entity_id
_entity_poly.type
_entity_poly.pdbx_seq_one_letter_code
_entity_poly.pdbx_strand_id
1 'polypeptide(L)'
;MAAYEPQDSTDWDAIVALCRRMPSLPVIVSELRIRRSQRLAYRALDACENLRLELSGYWLHRGIEYITERWGSRRLVFGSNWPKFGPHMTLATLAMADIAPADKRAIAGDNLRELIAWCKPKHPQVEPKPPADEFVAFGRTGRRPKKMTFADCHGHLGGRGAHYHVPDGDLDTVVREMDRLGVERTCVFSFVGVTSDEVFGNDLVIDAVRRYPDRFVGFTLLNPHRGGEAMLRELERCAKRGLRGIKLIPYYQGYPEEGPLLEVACQWAHERRQIILNHSWGS
;
A
#
# COMPACT_ATOMS: atom_id res chain seq x y z
N MET A 1 24.83 -3.08 -7.27
CA MET A 1 23.95 -2.78 -6.13
C MET A 1 23.42 -1.36 -6.26
N ALA A 2 22.14 -1.19 -6.60
CA ALA A 2 21.51 0.13 -6.45
C ALA A 2 21.51 0.45 -4.94
N ALA A 3 22.12 1.58 -4.56
CA ALA A 3 22.12 2.02 -3.16
C ALA A 3 20.67 2.13 -2.65
N TYR A 4 20.41 1.57 -1.47
CA TYR A 4 19.12 1.67 -0.80
C TYR A 4 18.79 3.15 -0.59
N GLU A 5 17.78 3.66 -1.29
CA GLU A 5 17.29 5.01 -1.02
C GLU A 5 16.57 5.01 0.33
N PRO A 6 16.94 5.90 1.27
CA PRO A 6 16.32 5.95 2.58
C PRO A 6 14.82 6.28 2.46
N GLN A 7 14.01 5.49 3.17
CA GLN A 7 12.57 5.68 3.38
C GLN A 7 12.35 6.10 4.83
N ASP A 8 11.25 6.80 5.13
CA ASP A 8 10.91 7.25 6.49
C ASP A 8 12.05 8.04 7.16
N SER A 9 12.71 8.94 6.42
CA SER A 9 13.85 9.75 6.87
C SER A 9 13.46 11.10 7.48
N THR A 10 12.18 11.48 7.41
CA THR A 10 11.67 12.75 7.95
C THR A 10 11.84 12.81 9.47
N ASP A 11 12.57 13.83 9.94
CA ASP A 11 12.64 14.19 11.35
C ASP A 11 11.36 14.95 11.76
N TRP A 12 10.36 14.19 12.20
CA TRP A 12 9.06 14.73 12.58
C TRP A 12 9.12 15.70 13.77
N ASP A 13 10.06 15.52 14.70
CA ASP A 13 10.21 16.42 15.85
C ASP A 13 10.76 17.78 15.40
N ALA A 14 11.75 17.79 14.49
CA ALA A 14 12.25 19.02 13.88
C ALA A 14 11.18 19.73 13.04
N ILE A 15 10.35 19.00 12.30
CA ILE A 15 9.22 19.56 11.54
C ILE A 15 8.19 20.20 12.48
N VAL A 16 7.82 19.53 13.58
CA VAL A 16 6.91 20.10 14.58
C VAL A 16 7.50 21.34 15.23
N ALA A 17 8.80 21.32 15.58
CA ALA A 17 9.49 22.48 16.14
C ALA A 17 9.50 23.68 15.17
N LEU A 18 9.73 23.44 13.87
CA LEU A 18 9.65 24.46 12.83
C LEU A 18 8.24 25.04 12.72
N CYS A 19 7.23 24.18 12.62
CA CYS A 19 5.84 24.58 12.46
C CYS A 19 5.35 25.43 13.64
N ARG A 20 5.72 25.05 14.88
CA ARG A 20 5.39 25.81 16.10
C ARG A 20 6.11 27.14 16.19
N ARG A 21 7.37 27.20 15.78
CA ARG A 21 8.16 28.44 15.78
C ARG A 21 7.65 29.44 14.75
N MET A 22 7.14 28.95 13.62
CA MET A 22 6.65 29.75 12.50
C MET A 22 5.20 29.36 12.13
N PRO A 23 4.20 29.66 12.97
CA PRO A 23 2.83 29.16 12.78
C PRO A 23 2.15 29.64 11.50
N SER A 24 2.59 30.76 10.93
CA SER A 24 2.08 31.28 9.65
C SER A 24 2.78 30.70 8.43
N LEU A 25 3.90 29.98 8.59
CA LEU A 25 4.65 29.37 7.49
C LEU A 25 4.00 28.05 7.09
N PRO A 26 3.44 27.90 5.88
CA PRO A 26 2.98 26.60 5.41
C PRO A 26 4.18 25.66 5.21
N VAL A 27 4.11 24.46 5.78
CA VAL A 27 5.15 23.43 5.64
C VAL A 27 4.58 22.24 4.91
N ILE A 28 5.23 21.83 3.82
CA ILE A 28 4.87 20.62 3.07
C ILE A 28 6.00 19.61 3.24
N VAL A 29 5.67 18.43 3.76
CA VAL A 29 6.61 17.30 3.82
C VAL A 29 6.43 16.43 2.58
N SER A 30 7.54 16.17 1.90
CA SER A 30 7.64 15.29 0.74
C SER A 30 8.75 14.27 1.00
N GLU A 31 8.51 13.00 0.66
CA GLU A 31 9.44 11.91 0.95
C GLU A 31 9.32 10.81 -0.10
N LEU A 32 10.35 9.98 -0.26
CA LEU A 32 10.26 8.80 -1.11
C LEU A 32 9.16 7.85 -0.62
N ARG A 33 9.07 7.67 0.71
CA ARG A 33 8.05 6.83 1.34
C ARG A 33 7.81 7.19 2.80
N ILE A 34 6.54 7.44 3.14
CA ILE A 34 6.01 7.50 4.51
C ILE A 34 5.32 6.17 4.79
N ARG A 35 6.08 5.19 5.29
CA ARG A 35 5.60 3.82 5.56
C ARG A 35 5.54 3.58 7.06
N ARG A 36 6.67 3.53 7.75
CA ARG A 36 6.75 3.23 9.20
C ARG A 36 6.48 4.46 10.07
N SER A 37 6.79 5.64 9.56
CA SER A 37 6.70 6.91 10.31
C SER A 37 5.30 7.54 10.32
N GLN A 38 4.29 6.88 9.75
CA GLN A 38 2.91 7.40 9.64
C GLN A 38 2.33 7.90 10.97
N ARG A 39 2.52 7.15 12.06
CA ARG A 39 2.00 7.56 13.37
C ARG A 39 2.67 8.83 13.90
N LEU A 40 3.94 9.05 13.55
CA LEU A 40 4.64 10.29 13.86
C LEU A 40 4.09 11.43 13.00
N ALA A 41 3.85 11.18 11.71
CA ALA A 41 3.18 12.13 10.81
C ALA A 41 1.79 12.53 11.34
N TYR A 42 0.99 11.58 11.84
CA TYR A 42 -0.32 11.85 12.44
C TYR A 42 -0.21 12.74 13.68
N ARG A 43 0.75 12.47 14.58
CA ARG A 43 1.01 13.33 15.74
C ARG A 43 1.45 14.74 15.33
N ALA A 44 2.22 14.86 14.26
CA ALA A 44 2.62 16.14 13.72
C ALA A 44 1.43 16.91 13.12
N LEU A 45 0.54 16.22 12.40
CA LEU A 45 -0.72 16.79 11.87
C LEU A 45 -1.67 17.23 13.00
N ASP A 46 -1.77 16.47 14.10
CA ASP A 46 -2.51 16.86 15.31
C ASP A 46 -1.92 18.14 15.93
N ALA A 47 -0.59 18.29 15.90
CA ALA A 47 0.11 19.37 16.58
C ALA A 47 0.24 20.67 15.77
N CYS A 48 0.11 20.63 14.45
CA CYS A 48 0.50 21.73 13.56
C CYS A 48 -0.48 21.94 12.40
N GLU A 49 -1.30 22.98 12.47
CA GLU A 49 -2.28 23.28 11.41
C GLU A 49 -1.65 23.79 10.10
N ASN A 50 -0.42 24.28 10.14
CA ASN A 50 0.32 24.73 8.97
C ASN A 50 1.05 23.60 8.24
N LEU A 51 1.05 22.37 8.79
CA LEU A 51 1.68 21.20 8.19
C LEU A 51 0.77 20.51 7.16
N ARG A 52 1.39 20.05 6.07
CA ARG A 52 0.76 19.30 4.98
C ARG A 52 1.66 18.16 4.52
N LEU A 53 1.05 17.09 4.01
CA LEU A 53 1.75 15.98 3.38
C LEU A 53 1.56 15.99 1.86
N GLU A 54 2.64 15.71 1.15
CA GLU A 54 2.63 15.47 -0.28
C GLU A 54 2.35 13.96 -0.57
N LEU A 55 1.50 13.68 -1.55
CA LEU A 55 0.94 12.33 -1.76
C LEU A 55 1.90 11.29 -2.33
N SER A 56 2.94 11.69 -3.07
CA SER A 56 3.79 10.76 -3.84
C SER A 56 4.58 9.78 -2.97
N GLY A 57 4.83 10.12 -1.70
CA GLY A 57 5.44 9.23 -0.71
C GLY A 57 4.42 8.47 0.15
N TYR A 58 3.13 8.82 0.11
CA TYR A 58 2.09 8.35 1.03
C TYR A 58 1.16 7.30 0.40
N TRP A 59 1.72 6.15 0.04
CA TRP A 59 0.95 5.01 -0.48
C TRP A 59 0.33 4.23 0.67
N LEU A 60 -0.97 4.34 0.86
CA LEU A 60 -1.61 3.59 1.93
C LEU A 60 -3.06 3.29 1.55
N HIS A 61 -3.46 2.04 1.77
CA HIS A 61 -4.86 1.67 1.67
C HIS A 61 -5.70 2.59 2.55
N ARG A 62 -6.69 3.26 1.94
CA ARG A 62 -7.57 4.25 2.59
C ARG A 62 -6.84 5.40 3.32
N GLY A 63 -5.59 5.66 2.96
CA GLY A 63 -4.79 6.69 3.64
C GLY A 63 -5.27 8.12 3.37
N ILE A 64 -5.74 8.39 2.15
CA ILE A 64 -6.26 9.71 1.75
C ILE A 64 -7.57 9.99 2.49
N GLU A 65 -8.45 8.99 2.54
CA GLU A 65 -9.71 8.96 3.27
C GLU A 65 -9.45 9.26 4.75
N TYR A 66 -8.57 8.46 5.38
CA TYR A 66 -8.24 8.62 6.80
C TYR A 66 -7.73 10.02 7.16
N ILE A 67 -6.82 10.59 6.34
CA ILE A 67 -6.31 11.94 6.61
C ILE A 67 -7.40 12.99 6.37
N THR A 68 -8.19 12.84 5.31
CA THR A 68 -9.26 13.79 4.96
C THR A 68 -10.35 13.81 6.03
N GLU A 69 -10.77 12.65 6.52
CA GLU A 69 -11.78 12.54 7.59
C GLU A 69 -11.30 13.15 8.90
N ARG A 70 -10.03 12.95 9.27
CA ARG A 70 -9.51 13.34 10.58
C ARG A 70 -8.99 14.77 10.66
N TRP A 71 -8.34 15.26 9.61
CA TRP A 71 -7.73 16.60 9.60
C TRP A 71 -8.16 17.49 8.43
N GLY A 72 -8.98 16.98 7.51
CA GLY A 72 -9.44 17.70 6.33
C GLY A 72 -8.49 17.61 5.14
N SER A 73 -9.07 17.70 3.94
CA SER A 73 -8.35 17.62 2.67
C SER A 73 -7.27 18.69 2.49
N ARG A 74 -7.38 19.83 3.20
CA ARG A 74 -6.39 20.93 3.21
C ARG A 74 -5.01 20.51 3.71
N ARG A 75 -4.90 19.36 4.39
CA ARG A 75 -3.64 18.76 4.87
C ARG A 75 -2.89 17.97 3.80
N LEU A 76 -3.47 17.75 2.62
CA LEU A 76 -2.88 16.97 1.56
C LEU A 76 -2.62 17.82 0.32
N VAL A 77 -1.49 17.58 -0.33
CA VAL A 77 -1.13 18.23 -1.60
C VAL A 77 -0.72 17.15 -2.60
N PHE A 78 -1.21 17.26 -3.83
CA PHE A 78 -0.75 16.40 -4.92
C PHE A 78 0.70 16.68 -5.28
N GLY A 79 1.47 15.62 -5.42
CA GLY A 79 2.73 15.59 -6.16
C GLY A 79 2.99 14.20 -6.70
N SER A 80 3.94 14.10 -7.61
CA SER A 80 4.18 12.89 -8.40
C SER A 80 5.55 12.25 -8.18
N ASN A 81 6.45 12.91 -7.44
CA ASN A 81 7.87 12.54 -7.37
C ASN A 81 8.54 12.36 -8.75
N TRP A 82 8.09 13.10 -9.78
CA TRP A 82 8.72 13.01 -11.09
C TRP A 82 10.15 13.56 -11.03
N PRO A 83 11.16 12.91 -11.64
CA PRO A 83 11.06 11.77 -12.57
C PRO A 83 11.21 10.39 -11.93
N LYS A 84 11.32 10.29 -10.59
CA LYS A 84 11.51 9.01 -9.89
C LYS A 84 10.28 8.09 -10.04
N PHE A 85 9.09 8.67 -9.90
CA PHE A 85 7.82 7.98 -10.14
C PHE A 85 7.02 8.62 -11.27
N GLY A 86 6.15 7.83 -11.89
CA GLY A 86 5.17 8.34 -12.83
C GLY A 86 3.98 8.98 -12.09
N PRO A 87 3.39 10.07 -12.62
CA PRO A 87 2.26 10.76 -11.98
C PRO A 87 0.97 9.92 -11.93
N HIS A 88 0.89 8.86 -12.73
CA HIS A 88 -0.30 8.03 -12.86
C HIS A 88 -0.66 7.29 -11.57
N MET A 89 0.32 6.85 -10.77
CA MET A 89 0.05 6.14 -9.52
C MET A 89 -0.65 7.03 -8.51
N THR A 90 -0.10 8.23 -8.25
CA THR A 90 -0.73 9.21 -7.35
C THR A 90 -2.09 9.65 -7.88
N LEU A 91 -2.18 9.94 -9.18
CA LEU A 91 -3.44 10.39 -9.80
C LEU A 91 -4.53 9.34 -9.65
N ALA A 92 -4.24 8.08 -9.99
CA ALA A 92 -5.19 6.99 -9.88
C ALA A 92 -5.63 6.77 -8.44
N THR A 93 -4.69 6.83 -7.49
CA THR A 93 -4.99 6.68 -6.05
C THR A 93 -5.94 7.77 -5.56
N LEU A 94 -5.66 9.04 -5.89
CA LEU A 94 -6.53 10.17 -5.53
C LEU A 94 -7.89 10.11 -6.25
N ALA A 95 -7.91 9.73 -7.53
CA ALA A 95 -9.14 9.63 -8.31
C ALA A 95 -10.07 8.54 -7.73
N MET A 96 -9.50 7.42 -7.28
CA MET A 96 -10.22 6.29 -6.67
C MET A 96 -10.54 6.47 -5.18
N ALA A 97 -9.96 7.47 -4.51
CA ALA A 97 -10.21 7.72 -3.09
C ALA A 97 -11.71 7.96 -2.81
N ASP A 98 -12.24 7.37 -1.75
CA ASP A 98 -13.67 7.51 -1.38
C ASP A 98 -13.92 8.75 -0.53
N ILE A 99 -13.67 9.92 -1.13
CA ILE A 99 -13.87 11.26 -0.54
C ILE A 99 -14.71 12.14 -1.46
N ALA A 100 -15.23 13.25 -0.93
CA ALA A 100 -16.07 14.17 -1.69
C ALA A 100 -15.32 14.72 -2.93
N PRO A 101 -16.02 14.98 -4.06
CA PRO A 101 -15.39 15.56 -5.25
C PRO A 101 -14.68 16.89 -5.00
N ALA A 102 -15.18 17.71 -4.08
CA ALA A 102 -14.54 18.97 -3.68
C ALA A 102 -13.18 18.73 -3.00
N ASP A 103 -13.08 17.70 -2.16
CA ASP A 103 -11.83 17.31 -1.52
C ASP A 103 -10.83 16.75 -2.52
N LYS A 104 -11.27 15.93 -3.48
CA LYS A 104 -10.41 15.47 -4.59
C LYS A 104 -9.81 16.66 -5.34
N ARG A 105 -10.64 17.65 -5.68
CA ARG A 105 -10.20 18.88 -6.37
C ARG A 105 -9.23 19.69 -5.50
N ALA A 106 -9.52 19.80 -4.21
CA ALA A 106 -8.67 20.51 -3.26
C ALA A 106 -7.26 19.92 -3.25
N ILE A 107 -7.16 18.60 -3.07
CA ILE A 107 -5.90 17.87 -3.00
C ILE A 107 -5.18 17.89 -4.37
N ALA A 108 -5.92 17.70 -5.46
CA ALA A 108 -5.37 17.67 -6.83
C ALA A 108 -4.73 19.00 -7.26
N GLY A 109 -5.08 20.13 -6.63
CA GLY A 109 -4.32 21.35 -6.85
C GLY A 109 -4.83 22.64 -6.23
N ASP A 110 -6.07 22.75 -5.73
CA ASP A 110 -6.50 24.03 -5.13
C ASP A 110 -5.68 24.35 -3.88
N ASN A 111 -5.35 23.35 -3.06
CA ASN A 111 -4.52 23.53 -1.87
C ASN A 111 -3.17 24.16 -2.22
N LEU A 112 -2.47 23.64 -3.24
CA LEU A 112 -1.19 24.22 -3.66
C LEU A 112 -1.37 25.63 -4.25
N ARG A 113 -2.41 25.83 -5.07
CA ARG A 113 -2.71 27.14 -5.68
C ARG A 113 -2.93 28.22 -4.63
N GLU A 114 -3.63 27.90 -3.56
CA GLU A 114 -3.84 28.83 -2.45
C GLU A 114 -2.52 29.21 -1.78
N LEU A 115 -1.65 28.24 -1.51
CA LEU A 115 -0.34 28.48 -0.88
C LEU A 115 0.59 29.35 -1.73
N ILE A 116 0.49 29.25 -3.05
CA ILE A 116 1.31 30.01 -4.00
C ILE A 116 0.57 31.21 -4.59
N ALA A 117 -0.56 31.64 -4.02
CA ALA A 117 -1.39 32.71 -4.59
C ALA A 117 -0.62 34.02 -4.82
N TRP A 118 0.45 34.27 -4.05
CA TRP A 118 1.35 35.41 -4.20
C TRP A 118 2.04 35.47 -5.59
N CYS A 119 2.22 34.35 -6.28
CA CYS A 119 2.75 34.33 -7.64
C CYS A 119 1.67 34.46 -8.72
N LYS A 120 0.39 34.60 -8.33
CA LYS A 120 -0.78 34.67 -9.22
C LYS A 120 -0.77 33.53 -10.25
N PRO A 121 -0.80 32.26 -9.79
CA PRO A 121 -0.61 31.11 -10.67
C PRO A 121 -1.66 31.10 -11.78
N LYS A 122 -1.20 31.03 -13.04
CA LYS A 122 -2.10 30.87 -14.18
C LYS A 122 -2.52 29.41 -14.30
N HIS A 123 -3.82 29.17 -14.41
CA HIS A 123 -4.37 27.85 -14.66
C HIS A 123 -4.95 27.81 -16.08
N PRO A 124 -4.17 27.38 -17.09
CA PRO A 124 -4.74 27.23 -18.43
C PRO A 124 -5.89 26.23 -18.36
N GLN A 125 -6.96 26.50 -19.12
CA GLN A 125 -7.92 25.44 -19.43
C GLN A 125 -7.18 24.47 -20.35
N VAL A 126 -7.03 23.23 -19.89
CA VAL A 126 -6.39 22.17 -20.65
C VAL A 126 -7.48 21.19 -21.04
N GLU A 127 -7.64 20.98 -22.34
CA GLU A 127 -8.43 19.86 -22.83
C GLU A 127 -7.56 18.59 -22.75
N PRO A 128 -7.87 17.64 -21.86
CA PRO A 128 -7.11 16.42 -21.79
C PRO A 128 -7.34 15.61 -23.08
N LYS A 129 -6.27 15.05 -23.63
CA LYS A 129 -6.41 14.07 -24.72
C LYS A 129 -7.35 12.94 -24.29
N PRO A 130 -8.18 12.41 -25.21
CA PRO A 130 -8.98 11.22 -24.93
C PRO A 130 -8.14 10.11 -24.29
N PRO A 131 -8.70 9.34 -23.35
CA PRO A 131 -7.98 8.21 -22.76
C PRO A 131 -7.65 7.19 -23.85
N ALA A 132 -6.49 6.53 -23.74
CA ALA A 132 -6.06 5.54 -24.74
C ALA A 132 -6.97 4.30 -24.76
N ASP A 133 -7.53 3.95 -23.60
CA ASP A 133 -8.43 2.82 -23.40
C ASP A 133 -9.33 3.04 -22.15
N GLU A 134 -10.17 2.05 -21.84
CA GLU A 134 -11.05 2.09 -20.67
C GLU A 134 -10.30 2.05 -19.32
N PHE A 135 -9.09 1.48 -19.25
CA PHE A 135 -8.29 1.44 -18.02
C PHE A 135 -7.67 2.80 -17.71
N VAL A 136 -7.18 3.50 -18.73
CA VAL A 136 -6.70 4.89 -18.60
C VAL A 136 -7.87 5.80 -18.24
N ALA A 137 -9.07 5.58 -18.81
CA ALA A 137 -10.26 6.32 -18.42
C ALA A 137 -10.63 6.08 -16.94
N PHE A 138 -10.60 4.83 -16.49
CA PHE A 138 -10.83 4.48 -15.09
C PHE A 138 -9.79 5.13 -14.17
N GLY A 139 -8.49 4.97 -14.44
CA GLY A 139 -7.43 5.55 -13.61
C GLY A 139 -7.47 7.09 -13.53
N ARG A 140 -7.95 7.78 -14.58
CA ARG A 140 -8.09 9.24 -14.56
C ARG A 140 -9.32 9.73 -13.80
N THR A 141 -10.38 8.93 -13.74
CA THR A 141 -11.71 9.37 -13.25
C THR A 141 -12.12 8.74 -11.94
N GLY A 142 -11.49 7.62 -11.56
CA GLY A 142 -11.92 6.75 -10.47
C GLY A 142 -13.25 6.04 -10.75
N ARG A 143 -13.82 6.15 -11.97
CA ARG A 143 -15.10 5.54 -12.33
C ARG A 143 -14.88 4.26 -13.12
N ARG A 144 -15.05 3.14 -12.45
CA ARG A 144 -14.92 1.81 -13.04
C ARG A 144 -16.17 1.44 -13.86
N PRO A 145 -16.05 0.99 -15.12
CA PRO A 145 -17.15 0.34 -15.82
C PRO A 145 -17.61 -0.92 -15.06
N LYS A 146 -18.92 -1.15 -14.90
CA LYS A 146 -19.43 -2.29 -14.10
C LYS A 146 -18.86 -3.65 -14.52
N LYS A 147 -18.67 -3.86 -15.83
CA LYS A 147 -18.11 -5.07 -16.44
C LYS A 147 -16.60 -5.25 -16.26
N MET A 148 -15.88 -4.22 -15.85
CA MET A 148 -14.41 -4.25 -15.72
C MET A 148 -14.06 -4.89 -14.39
N THR A 149 -13.57 -6.12 -14.42
CA THR A 149 -13.19 -6.87 -13.23
C THR A 149 -11.73 -7.29 -13.28
N PHE A 150 -11.17 -7.59 -12.10
CA PHE A 150 -9.76 -7.90 -11.93
C PHE A 150 -9.58 -9.12 -11.03
N ALA A 151 -8.55 -9.90 -11.32
CA ALA A 151 -7.93 -10.82 -10.36
C ALA A 151 -6.61 -10.20 -9.90
N ASP A 152 -6.40 -10.15 -8.60
CA ASP A 152 -5.20 -9.61 -7.97
C ASP A 152 -4.30 -10.75 -7.50
N CYS A 153 -3.03 -10.74 -7.90
CA CYS A 153 -2.08 -11.77 -7.53
C CYS A 153 -1.27 -11.43 -6.26
N HIS A 154 -1.40 -10.23 -5.69
CA HIS A 154 -0.58 -9.79 -4.56
C HIS A 154 -1.40 -8.97 -3.56
N GLY A 155 -2.09 -9.67 -2.66
CA GLY A 155 -2.80 -9.07 -1.54
C GLY A 155 -2.11 -9.33 -0.20
N HIS A 156 -1.93 -8.28 0.58
CA HIS A 156 -1.55 -8.41 1.98
C HIS A 156 -2.77 -8.23 2.88
N LEU A 157 -3.10 -9.24 3.69
CA LEU A 157 -4.10 -9.08 4.75
C LEU A 157 -3.54 -8.18 5.84
N GLY A 158 -4.29 -7.11 6.14
CA GLY A 158 -3.97 -6.08 7.11
C GLY A 158 -4.74 -6.21 8.43
N GLY A 159 -4.79 -5.11 9.19
CA GLY A 159 -5.62 -4.98 10.40
C GLY A 159 -5.01 -5.52 11.69
N ARG A 160 -4.03 -6.43 11.65
CA ARG A 160 -3.30 -6.92 12.83
C ARG A 160 -1.79 -6.94 12.57
N GLY A 161 -1.00 -6.59 13.59
CA GLY A 161 0.47 -6.77 13.62
C GLY A 161 1.28 -6.16 12.46
N ALA A 162 0.72 -5.21 11.71
CA ALA A 162 1.46 -4.47 10.69
C ALA A 162 2.37 -3.42 11.35
N HIS A 163 3.60 -3.29 10.85
CA HIS A 163 4.56 -2.27 11.30
C HIS A 163 4.10 -0.82 11.05
N TYR A 164 3.01 -0.63 10.31
CA TYR A 164 2.41 0.66 9.99
C TYR A 164 0.89 0.61 10.08
N HIS A 165 0.25 1.78 10.15
CA HIS A 165 -1.20 1.86 10.31
C HIS A 165 -1.87 1.56 8.97
N VAL A 166 -2.83 0.64 8.94
CA VAL A 166 -3.64 0.34 7.75
C VAL A 166 -5.11 0.60 8.13
N PRO A 167 -5.66 1.78 7.77
CA PRO A 167 -7.07 2.10 8.02
C PRO A 167 -8.00 1.02 7.46
N ASP A 168 -9.03 0.67 8.22
CA ASP A 168 -10.08 -0.29 7.83
C ASP A 168 -9.58 -1.60 7.20
N GLY A 169 -8.45 -2.11 7.70
CA GLY A 169 -7.80 -3.31 7.17
C GLY A 169 -8.43 -4.63 7.60
N ASP A 170 -9.65 -4.63 8.16
CA ASP A 170 -10.38 -5.85 8.50
C ASP A 170 -10.95 -6.54 7.25
N LEU A 171 -11.20 -7.85 7.34
CA LEU A 171 -11.58 -8.66 6.18
C LEU A 171 -12.87 -8.19 5.50
N ASP A 172 -13.89 -7.82 6.28
CA ASP A 172 -15.19 -7.46 5.75
C ASP A 172 -15.07 -6.14 4.97
N THR A 173 -14.28 -5.19 5.49
CA THR A 173 -14.00 -3.94 4.79
C THR A 173 -13.16 -4.15 3.54
N VAL A 174 -12.13 -5.01 3.60
CA VAL A 174 -11.34 -5.38 2.42
C VAL A 174 -12.23 -5.97 1.32
N VAL A 175 -13.17 -6.87 1.66
CA VAL A 175 -14.11 -7.45 0.70
C VAL A 175 -15.03 -6.40 0.07
N ARG A 176 -15.52 -5.41 0.85
CA ARG A 176 -16.29 -4.29 0.30
C ARG A 176 -15.47 -3.42 -0.65
N GLU A 177 -14.20 -3.17 -0.34
CA GLU A 177 -13.29 -2.44 -1.23
C GLU A 177 -12.98 -3.21 -2.51
N MET A 178 -12.83 -4.54 -2.42
CA MET A 178 -12.72 -5.41 -3.59
C MET A 178 -13.96 -5.27 -4.49
N ASP A 179 -15.18 -5.27 -3.94
CA ASP A 179 -16.41 -5.08 -4.72
C ASP A 179 -16.46 -3.71 -5.41
N ARG A 180 -16.10 -2.65 -4.67
CA ARG A 180 -16.03 -1.27 -5.18
C ARG A 180 -15.06 -1.17 -6.36
N LEU A 181 -13.87 -1.75 -6.21
CA LEU A 181 -12.79 -1.71 -7.21
C LEU A 181 -12.91 -2.79 -8.30
N GLY A 182 -13.88 -3.71 -8.20
CA GLY A 182 -14.09 -4.77 -9.17
C GLY A 182 -13.07 -5.91 -9.07
N VAL A 183 -12.42 -6.10 -7.92
CA VAL A 183 -11.52 -7.22 -7.66
C VAL A 183 -12.35 -8.44 -7.26
N GLU A 184 -12.39 -9.44 -8.13
CA GLU A 184 -13.17 -10.66 -7.91
C GLU A 184 -12.46 -11.59 -6.95
N ARG A 185 -11.15 -11.80 -7.18
CA ARG A 185 -10.31 -12.70 -6.39
C ARG A 185 -8.93 -12.10 -6.14
N THR A 186 -8.39 -12.39 -4.96
CA THR A 186 -7.02 -11.99 -4.58
C THR A 186 -6.23 -13.17 -4.03
N CYS A 187 -4.98 -13.33 -4.49
CA CYS A 187 -4.00 -14.17 -3.81
C CYS A 187 -3.48 -13.45 -2.56
N VAL A 188 -3.66 -14.05 -1.38
CA VAL A 188 -3.43 -13.37 -0.10
C VAL A 188 -2.41 -14.04 0.80
N PHE A 189 -1.67 -13.22 1.54
CA PHE A 189 -0.80 -13.59 2.65
C PHE A 189 -0.84 -12.48 3.70
N SER A 190 -0.49 -12.78 4.95
CA SER A 190 -0.61 -11.81 6.06
C SER A 190 0.60 -10.87 6.15
N PHE A 191 0.37 -9.59 6.46
CA PHE A 191 1.46 -8.69 6.86
C PHE A 191 2.19 -9.21 8.11
N VAL A 192 1.48 -9.82 9.07
CA VAL A 192 2.10 -10.34 10.30
C VAL A 192 3.15 -11.41 9.98
N GLY A 193 2.89 -12.25 8.98
CA GLY A 193 3.87 -13.27 8.57
C GLY A 193 5.11 -12.69 7.90
N VAL A 194 5.00 -11.50 7.30
CA VAL A 194 6.15 -10.77 6.74
C VAL A 194 7.00 -10.15 7.84
N THR A 195 6.36 -9.66 8.90
CA THR A 195 6.97 -8.74 9.87
C THR A 195 7.28 -9.35 11.23
N SER A 196 6.74 -10.55 11.50
CA SER A 196 6.78 -11.22 12.80
C SER A 196 6.70 -12.74 12.60
N ASP A 197 5.66 -13.40 13.10
CA ASP A 197 5.48 -14.86 13.05
C ASP A 197 4.67 -15.30 11.83
N GLU A 198 5.31 -16.09 10.96
CA GLU A 198 4.72 -16.63 9.74
C GLU A 198 3.60 -17.65 9.98
N VAL A 199 3.69 -18.45 11.06
CA VAL A 199 2.70 -19.49 11.37
C VAL A 199 1.39 -18.84 11.82
N PHE A 200 1.47 -17.85 12.71
CA PHE A 200 0.30 -17.06 13.09
C PHE A 200 -0.24 -16.25 11.89
N GLY A 201 0.65 -15.71 11.06
CA GLY A 201 0.28 -15.06 9.80
C GLY A 201 -0.52 -15.98 8.89
N ASN A 202 -0.10 -17.24 8.74
CA ASN A 202 -0.79 -18.25 7.95
C ASN A 202 -2.14 -18.66 8.57
N ASP A 203 -2.28 -18.66 9.91
CA ASP A 203 -3.57 -18.90 10.57
C ASP A 203 -4.61 -17.82 10.22
N LEU A 204 -4.19 -16.56 10.12
CA LEU A 204 -5.05 -15.47 9.66
C LEU A 204 -5.49 -15.65 8.20
N VAL A 205 -4.60 -16.17 7.35
CA VAL A 205 -4.90 -16.46 5.94
C VAL A 205 -5.87 -17.64 5.82
N ILE A 206 -5.68 -18.69 6.62
CA ILE A 206 -6.61 -19.83 6.71
C ILE A 206 -8.00 -19.35 7.10
N ASP A 207 -8.11 -18.46 8.10
CA ASP A 207 -9.41 -17.90 8.48
C ASP A 207 -10.04 -17.06 7.37
N ALA A 208 -9.26 -16.23 6.68
CA ALA A 208 -9.75 -15.43 5.55
C ALA A 208 -10.30 -16.30 4.41
N VAL A 209 -9.55 -17.33 4.00
CA VAL A 209 -9.99 -18.29 2.97
C VAL A 209 -11.24 -19.06 3.42
N ARG A 210 -11.34 -19.43 4.70
CA ARG A 210 -12.53 -20.10 5.24
C ARG A 210 -13.77 -19.21 5.21
N ARG A 211 -13.61 -17.92 5.53
CA ARG A 211 -14.73 -16.95 5.62
C ARG A 211 -15.17 -16.45 4.24
N TYR A 212 -14.23 -16.29 3.30
CA TYR A 212 -14.49 -15.78 1.95
C TYR A 212 -13.81 -16.65 0.87
N PRO A 213 -14.23 -17.93 0.74
CA PRO A 213 -13.55 -18.90 -0.14
C PRO A 213 -13.60 -18.51 -1.63
N ASP A 214 -14.63 -17.77 -2.04
CA ASP A 214 -14.77 -17.31 -3.43
C ASP A 214 -13.95 -16.05 -3.75
N ARG A 215 -13.39 -15.39 -2.72
CA ARG A 215 -12.68 -14.11 -2.85
C ARG A 215 -11.18 -14.25 -2.64
N PHE A 216 -10.73 -15.22 -1.84
CA PHE A 216 -9.34 -15.33 -1.46
C PHE A 216 -8.71 -16.67 -1.83
N VAL A 217 -7.53 -16.59 -2.44
CA VAL A 217 -6.63 -17.74 -2.63
C VAL A 217 -5.45 -17.56 -1.68
N GLY A 218 -5.43 -18.30 -0.58
CA GLY A 218 -4.41 -18.13 0.45
C GLY A 218 -3.08 -18.76 0.07
N PHE A 219 -1.98 -18.03 0.25
CA PHE A 219 -0.61 -18.52 0.04
C PHE A 219 0.07 -18.75 1.38
N THR A 220 0.79 -19.86 1.50
CA THR A 220 1.59 -20.18 2.69
C THR A 220 2.86 -19.34 2.69
N LEU A 221 3.00 -18.42 3.64
CA LEU A 221 4.25 -17.70 3.84
C LEU A 221 5.25 -18.57 4.59
N LEU A 222 6.48 -18.65 4.08
CA LEU A 222 7.56 -19.41 4.71
C LEU A 222 8.65 -18.50 5.25
N ASN A 223 9.31 -18.95 6.31
CA ASN A 223 10.51 -18.35 6.85
C ASN A 223 11.65 -19.37 6.76
N PRO A 224 12.63 -19.18 5.85
CA PRO A 224 13.75 -20.09 5.69
C PRO A 224 14.59 -20.29 6.96
N HIS A 225 14.63 -19.32 7.87
CA HIS A 225 15.38 -19.47 9.13
C HIS A 225 14.82 -20.56 10.06
N ARG A 226 13.61 -21.08 9.80
CA ARG A 226 13.05 -22.23 10.54
C ARG A 226 13.64 -23.58 10.13
N GLY A 227 14.34 -23.64 8.98
CA GLY A 227 14.86 -24.88 8.40
C GLY A 227 13.83 -25.63 7.56
N GLY A 228 14.32 -26.47 6.63
CA GLY A 228 13.50 -27.15 5.61
C GLY A 228 12.39 -28.03 6.20
N GLU A 229 12.70 -28.78 7.26
CA GLU A 229 11.72 -29.64 7.95
C GLU A 229 10.52 -28.86 8.50
N ALA A 230 10.75 -27.68 9.08
CA ALA A 230 9.67 -26.83 9.59
C ALA A 230 8.87 -26.21 8.44
N MET A 231 9.54 -25.78 7.36
CA MET A 231 8.89 -25.25 6.17
C MET A 231 7.94 -26.29 5.54
N LEU A 232 8.40 -27.54 5.39
CA LEU A 232 7.58 -28.63 4.84
C LEU A 232 6.36 -28.93 5.73
N ARG A 233 6.55 -28.98 7.06
CA ARG A 233 5.43 -29.15 7.99
C ARG A 233 4.38 -28.05 7.85
N GLU A 234 4.82 -26.80 7.71
CA GLU A 234 3.91 -25.66 7.57
C GLU A 234 3.19 -25.66 6.22
N LEU A 235 3.88 -26.00 5.13
CA LEU A 235 3.28 -26.21 3.81
C LEU A 235 2.17 -27.27 3.84
N GLU A 236 2.46 -28.43 4.42
CA GLU A 236 1.49 -29.52 4.53
C GLU A 236 0.29 -29.15 5.41
N ARG A 237 0.53 -28.45 6.53
CA ARG A 237 -0.54 -27.96 7.42
C ARG A 237 -1.46 -26.99 6.68
N CYS A 238 -0.89 -26.00 6.00
CA CYS A 238 -1.64 -24.97 5.28
C CYS A 238 -2.38 -25.54 4.07
N ALA A 239 -1.76 -26.45 3.31
CA ALA A 239 -2.38 -27.11 2.17
C ALA A 239 -3.62 -27.93 2.57
N LYS A 240 -3.56 -28.67 3.70
CA LYS A 240 -4.71 -29.38 4.28
C LYS A 240 -5.84 -28.45 4.73
N ARG A 241 -5.54 -27.17 4.96
CA ARG A 241 -6.50 -26.13 5.39
C ARG A 241 -6.96 -25.23 4.25
N GLY A 242 -6.62 -25.57 3.01
CA GLY A 242 -7.16 -24.91 1.81
C GLY A 242 -6.27 -23.85 1.19
N LEU A 243 -5.07 -23.61 1.72
CA LEU A 243 -4.12 -22.71 1.07
C LEU A 243 -3.58 -23.35 -0.21
N ARG A 244 -3.37 -22.53 -1.24
CA ARG A 244 -3.02 -22.91 -2.61
C ARG A 244 -2.01 -21.93 -3.19
N GLY A 245 -0.74 -22.14 -2.84
CA GLY A 245 0.39 -21.32 -3.28
C GLY A 245 1.37 -21.05 -2.14
N ILE A 246 2.51 -20.48 -2.48
CA ILE A 246 3.60 -20.20 -1.55
C ILE A 246 4.02 -18.75 -1.67
N LYS A 247 4.19 -18.08 -0.54
CA LYS A 247 4.78 -16.75 -0.45
C LYS A 247 6.20 -16.84 0.10
N LEU A 248 7.15 -16.28 -0.64
CA LEU A 248 8.53 -16.07 -0.19
C LEU A 248 8.84 -14.58 -0.11
N ILE A 249 9.64 -14.21 0.90
CA ILE A 249 10.09 -12.82 1.12
C ILE A 249 11.45 -12.76 1.86
N PRO A 250 12.47 -13.51 1.38
CA PRO A 250 13.74 -13.70 2.10
C PRO A 250 14.45 -12.38 2.43
N TYR A 251 14.39 -11.41 1.51
CA TYR A 251 14.95 -10.07 1.73
C TYR A 251 14.44 -9.39 3.02
N TYR A 252 13.13 -9.44 3.30
CA TYR A 252 12.59 -8.83 4.53
C TYR A 252 12.91 -9.64 5.79
N GLN A 253 13.22 -10.92 5.64
CA GLN A 253 13.58 -11.83 6.73
C GLN A 253 15.09 -11.83 7.00
N GLY A 254 15.89 -11.13 6.19
CA GLY A 254 17.36 -11.14 6.29
C GLY A 254 17.99 -12.45 5.81
N TYR A 255 17.26 -13.26 5.04
CA TYR A 255 17.76 -14.50 4.46
C TYR A 255 18.34 -14.24 3.06
N PRO A 256 19.45 -14.90 2.66
CA PRO A 256 19.98 -14.78 1.30
C PRO A 256 18.95 -15.14 0.23
N GLU A 257 18.85 -14.31 -0.82
CA GLU A 257 17.83 -14.49 -1.88
C GLU A 257 18.07 -15.70 -2.79
N GLU A 258 19.26 -16.30 -2.70
CA GLU A 258 19.65 -17.54 -3.38
C GLU A 258 19.99 -18.65 -2.36
N GLY A 259 19.54 -18.51 -1.11
CA GLY A 259 19.85 -19.47 -0.06
C GLY A 259 19.21 -20.85 -0.34
N PRO A 260 19.88 -21.95 0.05
CA PRO A 260 19.51 -23.32 -0.36
C PRO A 260 18.11 -23.75 0.12
N LEU A 261 17.58 -23.12 1.17
CA LEU A 261 16.26 -23.48 1.69
C LEU A 261 15.11 -22.98 0.80
N LEU A 262 15.38 -22.09 -0.17
CA LEU A 262 14.37 -21.75 -1.17
C LEU A 262 14.06 -22.93 -2.10
N GLU A 263 15.04 -23.81 -2.34
CA GLU A 263 14.85 -25.01 -3.15
C GLU A 263 13.82 -25.96 -2.52
N VAL A 264 13.72 -26.01 -1.19
CA VAL A 264 12.70 -26.79 -0.47
C VAL A 264 11.29 -26.36 -0.89
N ALA A 265 11.04 -25.04 -0.95
CA ALA A 265 9.76 -24.51 -1.40
C ALA A 265 9.52 -24.77 -2.89
N CYS A 266 10.56 -24.61 -3.72
CA CYS A 266 10.50 -24.88 -5.16
C CYS A 266 10.17 -26.35 -5.46
N GLN A 267 10.84 -27.30 -4.80
CA GLN A 267 10.62 -28.73 -4.98
C GLN A 267 9.20 -29.12 -4.56
N TRP A 268 8.74 -28.65 -3.39
CA TRP A 268 7.38 -28.93 -2.93
C TRP A 268 6.33 -28.38 -3.91
N ALA A 269 6.54 -27.16 -4.43
CA ALA A 269 5.65 -26.53 -5.41
C ALA A 269 5.66 -27.29 -6.75
N HIS A 270 6.83 -27.71 -7.22
CA HIS A 270 7.00 -28.48 -8.45
C HIS A 270 6.20 -29.78 -8.43
N GLU A 271 6.36 -30.59 -7.38
CA GLU A 271 5.67 -31.88 -7.21
C GLU A 271 4.14 -31.73 -7.20
N ARG A 272 3.62 -30.60 -6.75
CA ARG A 272 2.19 -30.35 -6.54
C ARG A 272 1.58 -29.37 -7.55
N ARG A 273 2.36 -28.93 -8.54
CA ARG A 273 1.97 -27.92 -9.54
C ARG A 273 1.38 -26.65 -8.90
N GLN A 274 2.01 -26.19 -7.82
CA GLN A 274 1.60 -24.98 -7.10
C GLN A 274 2.43 -23.76 -7.54
N ILE A 275 1.89 -22.57 -7.32
CA ILE A 275 2.53 -21.29 -7.66
C ILE A 275 3.35 -20.79 -6.48
N ILE A 276 4.52 -20.20 -6.79
CA ILE A 276 5.33 -19.42 -5.85
C ILE A 276 5.25 -17.96 -6.26
N LEU A 277 4.91 -17.10 -5.30
CA LEU A 277 5.13 -15.66 -5.41
C LEU A 277 6.29 -15.30 -4.49
N ASN A 278 7.43 -14.95 -5.07
CA ASN A 278 8.56 -14.40 -4.33
C ASN A 278 8.61 -12.89 -4.52
N HIS A 279 8.97 -12.16 -3.48
CA HIS A 279 8.99 -10.70 -3.53
C HIS A 279 10.17 -10.15 -4.35
N SER A 280 11.23 -10.94 -4.48
CA SER A 280 12.43 -10.62 -5.24
C SER A 280 13.14 -11.93 -5.59
N TRP A 281 13.78 -11.98 -6.76
CA TRP A 281 14.53 -13.13 -7.26
C TRP A 281 15.87 -12.64 -7.80
N GLY A 282 16.95 -13.33 -7.42
CA GLY A 282 18.31 -13.00 -7.86
C GLY A 282 18.87 -11.73 -7.21
N SER A 283 20.18 -11.72 -7.02
CA SER A 283 20.94 -10.55 -6.54
C SER A 283 21.44 -9.65 -7.67
#